data_AF-A0A9Q0WST6-F1
#
_entry.id   AF-A0A9Q0WST6-F1
#
_cell.length_a   1.000
_cell.length_b   1.000
_cell.length_c   1.000
_cell.angle_alpha   90.00
_cell.angle_beta   90.00
_cell.angle_gamma   90.00
#
_symmetry.space_group_name_H-M   'P 1'
#
loop_
_entity.id
_entity.type
_entity.pdbx_description
1 polymer ?
#
loop_
_entity_poly.entity_id
_entity_poly.type
_entity_poly.pdbx_seq_one_letter_code
_entity_poly.pdbx_strand_id
1 'polypeptide(L)'
;MEMDSLPNGNSTTTSTTAPSTAPPSKLTQLTESLKLEHQFLRVPFEHFKKTIRANIRAVEKEVSSVISAVNDSADSDISNDDAVQRLTSLVSRLQGLKRKMEEERRTENLQAERCRARIDHLESPDAENLTGWANMRLKRILVDYMLRMSYYDTGLKLAESSNMLDLVDFDIYLEAKKVIDALQNMEIAPALAWCAENKSRLKKLKSKFEFQLRLQEYIELVRAENHMGAIAYARKYLAPWAAMHTKEMQQVFATVAFKGIPECSVYKAFFEPKQWDYLVEQFKQEFCRLYGMNPEPLLNIFLQAGLSSLKTPYPLLVNLLLTSLPLSHTQPVLFDTICVTVVKYLRTENERRWFLSLSRMISYILWWQITSKTESKEKRGFEFKLDHFSSL
;
A
#
# COMPACT_ATOMS: atom_id res chain seq x y z
N MET A 1 -69.87 39.49 49.67
CA MET A 1 -68.96 40.49 49.08
C MET A 1 -68.64 40.00 47.69
N GLU A 2 -69.25 40.65 46.70
CA GLU A 2 -69.03 40.44 45.27
C GLU A 2 -67.80 41.21 44.77
N MET A 3 -67.33 40.75 43.60
CA MET A 3 -66.65 41.45 42.50
C MET A 3 -65.13 41.66 42.48
N ASP A 4 -64.57 41.06 41.42
CA ASP A 4 -63.56 41.52 40.44
C ASP A 4 -62.12 41.78 40.90
N SER A 5 -61.09 41.23 40.24
CA SER A 5 -60.67 41.70 38.90
C SER A 5 -59.71 40.75 38.15
N LEU A 6 -60.12 40.32 36.94
CA LEU A 6 -59.49 40.36 35.60
C LEU A 6 -57.97 39.99 35.33
N PRO A 7 -57.62 39.64 34.07
CA PRO A 7 -56.77 38.51 33.70
C PRO A 7 -55.51 38.91 32.91
N ASN A 8 -54.64 37.95 32.57
CA ASN A 8 -53.83 38.07 31.37
C ASN A 8 -53.58 36.71 30.71
N GLY A 9 -54.00 36.60 29.46
CA GLY A 9 -53.78 35.42 28.63
C GLY A 9 -52.38 35.39 28.03
N ASN A 10 -51.87 34.19 27.78
CA ASN A 10 -51.58 33.81 26.40
C ASN A 10 -51.38 32.30 26.24
N SER A 11 -51.83 31.89 25.06
CA SER A 11 -51.94 30.56 24.51
C SER A 11 -50.65 29.74 24.43
N THR A 12 -50.85 28.46 24.65
CA THR A 12 -50.08 27.28 24.27
C THR A 12 -49.23 27.46 23.00
N THR A 13 -47.93 27.16 23.08
CA THR A 13 -47.13 26.71 21.94
C THR A 13 -46.34 25.47 22.33
N THR A 14 -46.71 24.36 21.68
CA THR A 14 -45.99 23.08 21.62
C THR A 14 -44.61 23.27 21.01
N SER A 15 -43.55 22.95 21.74
CA SER A 15 -42.20 22.82 21.19
C SER A 15 -41.89 21.33 20.93
N THR A 16 -42.08 20.94 19.67
CA THR A 16 -41.48 19.75 19.05
C THR A 16 -39.95 19.81 19.18
N THR A 17 -39.36 18.86 19.90
CA THR A 17 -37.92 18.63 19.95
C THR A 17 -37.46 17.94 18.66
N ALA A 18 -36.69 18.66 17.85
CA ALA A 18 -36.04 18.14 16.65
C ALA A 18 -34.77 17.32 17.00
N PRO A 19 -34.40 16.31 16.19
CA PRO A 19 -33.21 15.49 16.43
C PRO A 19 -31.93 16.28 16.19
N SER A 20 -30.99 16.20 17.15
CA SER A 20 -29.70 16.88 17.10
C SER A 20 -28.78 16.23 16.07
N THR A 21 -28.63 16.88 14.92
CA THR A 21 -27.59 16.58 13.94
C THR A 21 -26.20 16.90 14.53
N ALA A 22 -25.27 15.95 14.46
CA ALA A 22 -23.89 16.16 14.90
C ALA A 22 -23.22 17.29 14.09
N PRO A 23 -22.34 18.10 14.72
CA PRO A 23 -21.77 19.28 14.07
C PRO A 23 -20.82 18.93 12.91
N PRO A 24 -20.82 19.73 11.82
CA PRO A 24 -20.07 19.46 10.58
C PRO A 24 -18.55 19.37 10.74
N SER A 25 -17.98 19.87 11.85
CA SER A 25 -16.53 19.83 12.12
C SER A 25 -15.98 18.42 12.37
N LYS A 26 -16.76 17.54 13.03
CA LYS A 26 -16.34 16.14 13.30
C LYS A 26 -16.30 15.30 12.03
N LEU A 27 -17.25 15.52 11.12
CA LEU A 27 -17.32 14.82 9.83
C LEU A 27 -16.16 15.21 8.90
N THR A 28 -15.79 16.50 8.90
CA THR A 28 -14.60 16.99 8.16
C THR A 28 -13.30 16.39 8.71
N GLN A 29 -13.14 16.30 10.04
CA GLN A 29 -11.99 15.63 10.67
C GLN A 29 -11.93 14.12 10.36
N LEU A 30 -13.07 13.44 10.35
CA LEU A 30 -13.16 12.04 9.93
C LEU A 30 -12.71 11.88 8.48
N THR A 31 -13.16 12.76 7.58
CA THR A 31 -12.81 12.76 6.15
C THR A 31 -11.30 12.93 5.92
N GLU A 32 -10.64 13.79 6.70
CA GLU A 32 -9.18 13.94 6.63
C GLU A 32 -8.44 12.73 7.19
N SER A 33 -8.93 12.17 8.29
CA SER A 33 -8.34 10.97 8.91
C SER A 33 -8.49 9.72 8.03
N LEU A 34 -9.52 9.65 7.19
CA LEU A 34 -9.77 8.57 6.24
C LEU A 34 -8.78 8.55 5.08
N LYS A 35 -8.15 9.69 4.75
CA LYS A 35 -7.12 9.76 3.68
C LYS A 35 -5.91 8.88 4.00
N LEU A 36 -5.55 8.76 5.28
CA LEU A 36 -4.46 7.89 5.74
C LEU A 36 -4.82 6.40 5.65
N GLU A 37 -6.11 6.10 5.59
CA GLU A 37 -6.67 4.75 5.62
C GLU A 37 -7.03 4.20 4.25
N HIS A 38 -6.76 4.98 3.19
CA HIS A 38 -6.91 4.55 1.81
C HIS A 38 -6.23 3.20 1.55
N GLN A 39 -5.15 2.85 2.27
CA GLN A 39 -4.52 1.54 2.14
C GLN A 39 -5.47 0.36 2.44
N PHE A 40 -6.42 0.50 3.37
CA PHE A 40 -7.36 -0.57 3.73
C PHE A 40 -8.42 -0.83 2.66
N LEU A 41 -8.66 0.12 1.76
CA LEU A 41 -9.49 -0.08 0.57
C LEU A 41 -8.65 -0.50 -0.64
N ARG A 42 -7.45 0.07 -0.77
CA ARG A 42 -6.58 -0.14 -1.92
C ARG A 42 -6.08 -1.58 -2.00
N VAL A 43 -5.65 -2.15 -0.88
CA VAL A 43 -5.08 -3.49 -0.81
C VAL A 43 -6.06 -4.57 -1.33
N PRO A 44 -7.29 -4.70 -0.79
CA PRO A 44 -8.25 -5.69 -1.29
C PRO A 44 -8.66 -5.42 -2.73
N PHE A 45 -8.77 -4.14 -3.15
CA PHE A 45 -9.07 -3.79 -4.53
C PHE A 45 -7.97 -4.19 -5.52
N GLU A 46 -6.69 -3.98 -5.16
CA GLU A 46 -5.56 -4.42 -5.98
C GLU A 46 -5.46 -5.95 -6.04
N HIS A 47 -5.79 -6.63 -4.95
CA HIS A 47 -5.88 -8.09 -4.93
C HIS A 47 -7.02 -8.60 -5.83
N PHE A 48 -8.21 -8.03 -5.73
CA PHE A 48 -9.34 -8.33 -6.61
C PHE A 48 -9.00 -8.12 -8.10
N LYS A 49 -8.37 -6.99 -8.42
CA LYS A 49 -7.86 -6.72 -9.78
C LYS A 49 -6.78 -7.69 -10.24
N LYS A 50 -5.95 -8.22 -9.33
CA LYS A 50 -4.96 -9.26 -9.66
C LYS A 50 -5.68 -10.54 -10.05
N THR A 51 -6.66 -10.98 -9.25
CA THR A 51 -7.45 -12.19 -9.47
C THR A 51 -8.20 -12.14 -10.80
N ILE A 52 -8.99 -11.08 -11.05
CA ILE A 52 -9.73 -10.92 -12.32
C ILE A 52 -8.79 -10.98 -13.53
N ARG A 53 -7.66 -10.26 -13.48
CA ARG A 53 -6.70 -10.24 -14.61
C ARG A 53 -6.01 -11.59 -14.82
N ALA A 54 -5.87 -12.41 -13.78
CA ALA A 54 -5.32 -13.75 -13.90
C ALA A 54 -6.35 -14.70 -14.53
N ASN A 55 -7.60 -14.63 -14.07
CA ASN A 55 -8.70 -15.45 -14.55
C ASN A 55 -9.02 -15.15 -16.03
N ILE A 56 -9.13 -13.87 -16.40
CA ILE A 56 -9.31 -13.46 -17.81
C ILE A 56 -8.21 -14.05 -18.71
N ARG A 57 -6.94 -13.94 -18.31
CA ARG A 57 -5.82 -14.49 -19.11
C ARG A 57 -5.84 -16.01 -19.19
N ALA A 58 -6.25 -16.69 -18.12
CA ALA A 58 -6.38 -18.14 -18.11
C ALA A 58 -7.47 -18.59 -19.09
N VAL A 59 -8.62 -17.91 -19.07
CA VAL A 59 -9.73 -18.17 -20.01
C VAL A 59 -9.33 -17.88 -21.45
N GLU A 60 -8.76 -16.69 -21.72
CA GLU A 60 -8.28 -16.32 -23.06
C GLU A 60 -7.33 -17.37 -23.63
N LYS A 61 -6.35 -17.82 -22.84
CA LYS A 61 -5.38 -18.85 -23.25
C LYS A 61 -6.04 -20.18 -23.60
N GLU A 62 -6.95 -20.67 -22.76
CA GLU A 62 -7.62 -21.95 -22.99
C GLU A 62 -8.57 -21.88 -24.18
N VAL A 63 -9.32 -20.78 -24.32
CA VAL A 63 -10.20 -20.56 -25.48
C VAL A 63 -9.38 -20.49 -26.77
N SER A 64 -8.27 -19.75 -26.80
CA SER A 64 -7.36 -19.73 -27.96
C SER A 64 -6.80 -21.11 -28.29
N SER A 65 -6.44 -21.92 -27.27
CA SER A 65 -5.96 -23.28 -27.48
C SER A 65 -7.04 -24.19 -28.09
N VAL A 66 -8.28 -24.06 -27.64
CA VAL A 66 -9.41 -24.82 -28.21
C VAL A 66 -9.68 -24.40 -29.65
N ILE A 67 -9.70 -23.10 -29.95
CA ILE A 67 -9.90 -22.59 -31.31
C ILE A 67 -8.82 -23.12 -32.25
N SER A 68 -7.54 -23.07 -31.84
CA SER A 68 -6.43 -23.63 -32.62
C SER A 68 -6.64 -25.12 -32.89
N ALA A 69 -6.99 -25.90 -31.86
CA ALA A 69 -7.20 -27.33 -32.01
C ALA A 69 -8.39 -27.69 -32.91
N VAL A 70 -9.43 -26.84 -32.94
CA VAL A 70 -10.56 -26.97 -33.87
C VAL A 70 -10.11 -26.69 -35.31
N ASN A 71 -9.37 -25.61 -35.55
CA ASN A 71 -8.87 -25.27 -36.88
C ASN A 71 -7.91 -26.34 -37.43
N ASP A 72 -6.98 -26.82 -36.60
CA ASP A 72 -6.05 -27.89 -36.98
C ASP A 72 -6.80 -29.18 -37.36
N SER A 73 -7.97 -29.41 -36.73
CA SER A 73 -8.82 -30.56 -37.02
C SER A 73 -9.71 -30.36 -38.25
N ALA A 74 -9.94 -29.12 -38.68
CA ALA A 74 -10.70 -28.80 -39.89
C ALA A 74 -9.83 -28.86 -41.16
N ASP A 75 -8.54 -28.56 -41.04
CA ASP A 75 -7.58 -28.56 -42.15
C ASP A 75 -6.98 -29.96 -42.46
N SER A 76 -7.24 -30.97 -41.63
CA SER A 76 -6.71 -32.33 -41.81
C SER A 76 -7.76 -33.30 -42.34
N ASP A 77 -7.38 -34.15 -43.31
CA ASP A 77 -8.20 -35.28 -43.77
C ASP A 77 -8.19 -36.37 -42.69
N ILE A 78 -9.07 -36.24 -41.69
CA ILE A 78 -9.18 -37.17 -40.57
C ILE A 78 -10.33 -38.16 -40.79
N SER A 79 -10.15 -39.41 -40.34
CA SER A 79 -11.24 -40.38 -40.27
C SER A 79 -12.38 -39.88 -39.38
N ASN A 80 -13.62 -40.28 -39.69
CA ASN A 80 -14.80 -39.90 -38.90
C ASN A 80 -14.67 -40.32 -37.42
N ASP A 81 -14.11 -41.50 -37.14
CA ASP A 81 -13.92 -41.98 -35.76
C ASP A 81 -12.91 -41.12 -34.99
N ASP A 82 -11.82 -40.72 -35.65
CA ASP A 82 -10.80 -39.84 -35.06
C ASP A 82 -11.34 -38.41 -34.86
N ALA A 83 -12.18 -37.92 -35.77
CA ALA A 83 -12.85 -36.63 -35.63
C ALA A 83 -13.80 -36.63 -34.41
N VAL A 84 -14.58 -37.69 -34.23
CA VAL A 84 -15.46 -37.87 -33.05
C VAL A 84 -14.65 -37.92 -31.76
N GLN A 85 -13.53 -38.65 -31.71
CA GLN A 85 -12.66 -38.70 -30.53
C GLN A 85 -12.05 -37.33 -30.20
N ARG A 86 -11.58 -36.59 -31.21
CA ARG A 86 -11.02 -35.24 -31.04
C ARG A 86 -12.07 -34.25 -30.52
N LEU A 87 -13.26 -34.24 -31.11
CA LEU A 87 -14.36 -33.39 -30.65
C LEU A 87 -14.78 -33.74 -29.21
N THR A 88 -14.84 -35.03 -28.87
CA THR A 88 -15.15 -35.49 -27.51
C THR A 88 -14.11 -35.00 -26.51
N SER A 89 -12.82 -35.04 -26.87
CA SER A 89 -11.73 -34.48 -26.08
C SER A 89 -11.88 -32.97 -25.89
N LEU A 90 -12.17 -32.21 -26.95
CA LEU A 90 -12.39 -30.76 -26.86
C LEU A 90 -13.61 -30.41 -25.98
N VAL A 91 -14.70 -31.16 -26.11
CA VAL A 91 -15.89 -31.01 -25.23
C VAL A 91 -15.50 -31.25 -23.77
N SER A 92 -14.73 -32.30 -23.49
CA SER A 92 -14.26 -32.58 -22.12
C SER A 92 -13.37 -31.44 -21.57
N ARG A 93 -12.51 -30.86 -22.40
CA ARG A 93 -11.65 -29.71 -22.04
C ARG A 93 -12.49 -28.48 -21.74
N LEU A 94 -13.49 -28.17 -22.56
CA LEU A 94 -14.42 -27.05 -22.34
C LEU A 94 -15.27 -27.24 -21.08
N GLN A 95 -15.72 -28.46 -20.78
CA GLN A 95 -16.40 -28.78 -19.53
C GLN A 95 -15.47 -28.60 -18.32
N GLY A 96 -14.20 -28.99 -18.44
CA GLY A 96 -13.17 -28.72 -17.43
C GLY A 96 -12.96 -27.22 -17.20
N LEU A 97 -12.83 -26.45 -18.28
CA LEU A 97 -12.73 -24.99 -18.22
C LEU A 97 -13.95 -24.36 -17.54
N LYS A 98 -15.17 -24.80 -17.88
CA LYS A 98 -16.41 -24.33 -17.24
C LYS A 98 -16.38 -24.55 -15.73
N ARG A 99 -15.98 -25.73 -15.26
CA ARG A 99 -15.87 -26.03 -13.83
C ARG A 99 -14.84 -25.14 -13.15
N LYS A 100 -13.68 -24.93 -13.80
CA LYS A 100 -12.63 -24.05 -13.30
C LYS A 100 -13.08 -22.59 -13.19
N MET A 101 -13.75 -22.08 -14.22
CA MET A 101 -14.30 -20.71 -14.21
C MET A 101 -15.33 -20.51 -13.10
N GLU A 102 -16.15 -21.52 -12.79
CA GLU A 102 -17.11 -21.42 -11.69
C GLU A 102 -16.44 -21.33 -10.33
N GLU A 103 -15.32 -22.03 -10.12
CA GLU A 103 -14.51 -21.91 -8.91
C GLU A 103 -13.80 -20.55 -8.83
N GLU A 104 -13.18 -20.12 -9.93
CA GLU A 104 -12.57 -18.79 -10.05
C GLU A 104 -13.59 -17.68 -9.76
N ARG A 105 -14.82 -17.79 -10.28
CA ARG A 105 -15.92 -16.85 -10.01
C ARG A 105 -16.30 -16.77 -8.52
N ARG A 106 -16.28 -17.89 -7.79
CA ARG A 106 -16.54 -17.88 -6.33
C ARG A 106 -15.48 -17.07 -5.59
N THR A 107 -14.21 -17.26 -5.95
CA THR A 107 -13.11 -16.50 -5.34
C THR A 107 -13.20 -15.01 -5.66
N GLU A 108 -13.57 -14.64 -6.90
CA GLU A 108 -13.84 -13.25 -7.28
C GLU A 108 -14.98 -12.64 -6.48
N ASN A 109 -16.11 -13.35 -6.33
CA ASN A 109 -17.26 -12.88 -5.56
C ASN A 109 -16.89 -12.63 -4.10
N LEU A 110 -16.11 -13.52 -3.47
CA LEU A 110 -15.64 -13.34 -2.10
C LEU A 110 -14.78 -12.07 -1.96
N GLN A 111 -13.90 -11.79 -2.93
CA GLN A 111 -13.10 -10.55 -2.92
C GLN A 111 -13.98 -9.30 -3.15
N ALA A 112 -15.00 -9.39 -4.00
CA ALA A 112 -15.95 -8.31 -4.20
C ALA A 112 -16.79 -8.03 -2.95
N GLU A 113 -17.26 -9.06 -2.25
CA GLU A 113 -17.97 -8.96 -0.97
C GLU A 113 -17.10 -8.29 0.10
N ARG A 114 -15.83 -8.68 0.19
CA ARG A 114 -14.83 -8.04 1.06
C ARG A 114 -14.61 -6.56 0.74
N CYS A 115 -14.58 -6.17 -0.54
CA CYS A 115 -14.53 -4.77 -0.93
C CYS A 115 -15.81 -4.03 -0.50
N ARG A 116 -16.99 -4.65 -0.70
CA ARG A 116 -18.28 -4.06 -0.33
C ARG A 116 -18.40 -3.86 1.17
N ALA A 117 -18.11 -4.88 1.98
CA ALA A 117 -18.14 -4.81 3.44
C ALA A 117 -17.28 -3.65 4.00
N ARG A 118 -16.14 -3.36 3.35
CA ARG A 118 -15.30 -2.23 3.74
C ARG A 118 -15.90 -0.88 3.34
N ILE A 119 -16.54 -0.77 2.17
CA ILE A 119 -17.24 0.45 1.76
C ILE A 119 -18.42 0.71 2.70
N ASP A 120 -19.25 -0.31 2.95
CA ASP A 120 -20.39 -0.23 3.85
C ASP A 120 -19.95 0.21 5.26
N HIS A 121 -18.84 -0.32 5.78
CA HIS A 121 -18.29 0.11 7.06
C HIS A 121 -17.79 1.56 7.06
N LEU A 122 -17.31 2.09 5.94
CA LEU A 122 -16.90 3.49 5.83
C LEU A 122 -18.09 4.45 5.72
N GLU A 123 -19.21 3.97 5.20
CA GLU A 123 -20.46 4.71 5.08
C GLU A 123 -21.34 4.59 6.34
N SER A 124 -21.02 3.68 7.27
CA SER A 124 -21.79 3.45 8.50
C SER A 124 -21.60 4.42 9.69
N PRO A 125 -20.71 5.43 9.72
CA PRO A 125 -20.56 6.26 10.91
C PRO A 125 -21.72 7.26 11.06
N ASP A 126 -22.63 6.96 11.99
CA ASP A 126 -23.68 7.86 12.46
C ASP A 126 -23.32 8.54 13.79
N ALA A 127 -23.99 9.66 14.11
CA ALA A 127 -23.74 10.43 15.32
C ALA A 127 -23.84 9.58 16.62
N GLU A 128 -24.69 8.57 16.62
CA GLU A 128 -24.95 7.68 17.75
C GLU A 128 -23.95 6.51 17.85
N ASN A 129 -23.38 6.06 16.73
CA ASN A 129 -22.48 4.89 16.66
C ASN A 129 -21.00 5.26 16.43
N LEU A 130 -20.64 6.54 16.53
CA LEU A 130 -19.29 7.01 16.24
C LEU A 130 -18.21 6.33 17.11
N THR A 131 -18.51 6.07 18.38
CA THR A 131 -17.58 5.40 19.31
C THR A 131 -17.36 3.93 18.93
N GLY A 132 -18.42 3.22 18.54
CA GLY A 132 -18.33 1.83 18.07
C GLY A 132 -17.51 1.72 16.79
N TRP A 133 -17.78 2.63 15.84
CA TRP A 133 -17.03 2.75 14.60
C TRP A 133 -15.54 3.06 14.85
N ALA A 134 -15.23 4.02 15.72
CA ALA A 134 -13.85 4.38 16.06
C ALA A 134 -13.08 3.22 16.72
N ASN A 135 -13.75 2.44 17.58
CA ASN A 135 -13.18 1.24 18.18
C ASN A 135 -12.88 0.16 17.13
N MET A 136 -13.80 -0.07 16.19
CA MET A 136 -13.56 -1.02 15.09
C MET A 136 -12.37 -0.60 14.21
N ARG A 137 -12.33 0.70 13.89
CA ARG A 137 -11.22 1.31 13.15
C ARG A 137 -9.88 1.11 13.86
N LEU A 138 -9.80 1.36 15.17
CA LEU A 138 -8.59 1.14 15.96
C LEU A 138 -8.17 -0.33 15.95
N LYS A 139 -9.11 -1.26 16.15
CA LYS A 139 -8.83 -2.69 16.09
C LYS A 139 -8.27 -3.09 14.72
N ARG A 140 -8.78 -2.50 13.63
CA ARG A 140 -8.29 -2.77 12.26
C ARG A 140 -6.84 -2.34 12.10
N ILE A 141 -6.51 -1.15 12.58
CA ILE A 141 -5.13 -0.63 12.60
C ILE A 141 -4.22 -1.55 13.43
N LEU A 142 -4.71 -2.05 14.57
CA LEU A 142 -3.95 -2.94 15.43
C LEU A 142 -3.70 -4.31 14.76
N VAL A 143 -4.69 -4.87 14.08
CA VAL A 143 -4.52 -6.12 13.33
C VAL A 143 -3.52 -5.93 12.17
N ASP A 144 -3.61 -4.85 11.40
CA ASP A 144 -2.61 -4.51 10.36
C ASP A 144 -1.19 -4.43 10.93
N TYR A 145 -1.03 -3.77 12.08
CA TYR A 145 0.26 -3.72 12.78
C TYR A 145 0.75 -5.12 13.17
N MET A 146 -0.11 -5.94 13.78
CA MET A 146 0.23 -7.32 14.17
C MET A 146 0.68 -8.15 12.97
N LEU A 147 -0.01 -8.04 11.84
CA LEU A 147 0.33 -8.77 10.62
C LEU A 147 1.68 -8.32 10.03
N ARG A 148 2.01 -7.03 10.07
CA ARG A 148 3.31 -6.49 9.63
C ARG A 148 4.47 -6.92 10.53
N MET A 149 4.20 -7.05 11.82
CA MET A 149 5.16 -7.50 12.84
C MET A 149 5.22 -9.03 12.98
N SER A 150 4.56 -9.77 12.08
CA SER A 150 4.53 -11.23 12.06
C SER A 150 3.80 -11.89 13.25
N TYR A 151 2.95 -11.15 13.97
CA TYR A 151 2.08 -11.65 15.03
C TYR A 151 0.74 -12.16 14.47
N TYR A 152 0.80 -13.13 13.55
CA TYR A 152 -0.36 -13.60 12.78
C TYR A 152 -1.47 -14.20 13.64
N ASP A 153 -1.12 -15.07 14.60
CA ASP A 153 -2.11 -15.75 15.44
C ASP A 153 -2.85 -14.77 16.37
N THR A 154 -2.13 -13.80 16.92
CA THR A 154 -2.72 -12.74 17.76
C THR A 154 -3.63 -11.84 16.93
N GLY A 155 -3.19 -11.46 15.73
CA GLY A 155 -4.01 -10.70 14.80
C GLY A 155 -5.29 -11.44 14.45
N LEU A 156 -5.20 -12.74 14.16
CA LEU A 156 -6.34 -13.59 13.81
C LEU A 156 -7.37 -13.65 14.94
N LYS A 157 -6.90 -13.94 16.16
CA LYS A 157 -7.77 -13.97 17.35
C LYS A 157 -8.52 -12.66 17.58
N LEU A 158 -7.83 -11.51 17.42
CA LEU A 158 -8.47 -10.19 17.57
C LEU A 158 -9.52 -9.93 16.48
N ALA A 159 -9.24 -10.37 15.25
CA ALA A 159 -10.15 -10.21 14.14
C ALA A 159 -11.40 -11.09 14.27
N GLU A 160 -11.24 -12.34 14.72
CA GLU A 160 -12.34 -13.26 15.02
C GLU A 160 -13.20 -12.76 16.18
N SER A 161 -12.56 -12.40 17.30
CA SER A 161 -13.29 -11.94 18.50
C SER A 161 -14.05 -10.63 18.28
N SER A 162 -13.68 -9.87 17.25
CA SER A 162 -14.31 -8.60 16.89
C SER A 162 -15.18 -8.68 15.64
N ASN A 163 -15.37 -9.88 15.07
CA ASN A 163 -16.11 -10.13 13.84
C ASN A 163 -15.72 -9.20 12.68
N MET A 164 -14.42 -9.12 12.39
CA MET A 164 -13.87 -8.17 11.42
C MET A 164 -12.94 -8.79 10.38
N LEU A 165 -13.07 -10.11 10.15
CA LEU A 165 -12.28 -10.83 9.15
C LEU A 165 -12.44 -10.23 7.75
N ASP A 166 -13.64 -9.76 7.40
CA ASP A 166 -13.91 -9.14 6.10
C ASP A 166 -13.29 -7.74 5.96
N LEU A 167 -12.85 -7.12 7.05
CA LEU A 167 -12.24 -5.79 7.08
C LEU A 167 -10.71 -5.83 7.07
N VAL A 168 -10.11 -7.02 7.12
CA VAL A 168 -8.66 -7.22 7.22
C VAL A 168 -8.14 -8.08 6.07
N ASP A 169 -6.89 -7.85 5.67
CA ASP A 169 -6.25 -8.46 4.49
C ASP A 169 -5.41 -9.72 4.82
N PHE A 170 -5.91 -10.63 5.65
CA PHE A 170 -5.15 -11.80 6.14
C PHE A 170 -4.47 -12.62 5.04
N ASP A 171 -5.21 -12.99 4.00
CA ASP A 171 -4.71 -13.86 2.93
C ASP A 171 -3.45 -13.27 2.25
N ILE A 172 -3.42 -11.95 2.09
CA ILE A 172 -2.33 -11.22 1.45
C ILE A 172 -1.09 -11.23 2.35
N TYR A 173 -1.29 -11.10 3.67
CA TYR A 173 -0.20 -11.23 4.64
C TYR A 173 0.29 -12.67 4.81
N LEU A 174 -0.56 -13.68 4.61
CA LEU A 174 -0.16 -15.09 4.59
C LEU A 174 0.65 -15.44 3.34
N GLU A 175 0.32 -14.87 2.17
CA GLU A 175 1.18 -14.95 0.99
C GLU A 175 2.56 -14.35 1.26
N ALA A 176 2.62 -13.19 1.91
CA ALA A 176 3.88 -12.55 2.30
C ALA A 176 4.66 -13.39 3.31
N LYS A 177 3.98 -13.98 4.29
CA LYS A 177 4.57 -14.85 5.32
C LYS A 177 5.36 -15.99 4.69
N LYS A 178 4.82 -16.67 3.68
CA LYS A 178 5.51 -17.77 2.98
C LYS A 178 6.88 -17.34 2.43
N VAL A 179 6.97 -16.12 1.90
CA VAL A 179 8.23 -15.58 1.36
C VAL A 179 9.17 -15.16 2.50
N ILE A 180 8.64 -14.55 3.57
CA ILE A 180 9.43 -14.16 4.75
C ILE A 180 10.04 -15.39 5.42
N ASP A 181 9.23 -16.42 5.70
CA ASP A 181 9.67 -17.66 6.35
C ASP A 181 10.72 -18.37 5.48
N ALA A 182 10.53 -18.40 4.16
CA ALA A 182 11.53 -18.95 3.23
C ALA A 182 12.86 -18.20 3.29
N LEU A 183 12.84 -16.86 3.24
CA LEU A 183 14.05 -16.04 3.34
C LEU A 183 14.75 -16.22 4.70
N GLN A 184 14.00 -16.38 5.80
CA GLN A 184 14.55 -16.68 7.12
C GLN A 184 15.22 -18.06 7.17
N ASN A 185 14.69 -19.02 6.41
CA ASN A 185 15.28 -20.35 6.22
C ASN A 185 16.37 -20.39 5.13
N MET A 186 16.84 -19.24 4.66
CA MET A 186 17.86 -19.10 3.61
C MET A 186 17.45 -19.68 2.24
N GLU A 187 16.14 -19.73 1.97
CA GLU A 187 15.57 -20.18 0.70
C GLU A 187 15.16 -18.99 -0.18
N ILE A 188 15.78 -18.88 -1.36
CA ILE A 188 15.58 -17.74 -2.29
C ILE A 188 14.45 -18.01 -3.29
N ALA A 189 14.17 -19.27 -3.59
CA ALA A 189 13.25 -19.66 -4.66
C ALA A 189 11.83 -19.07 -4.50
N PRO A 190 11.19 -19.07 -3.31
CA PRO A 190 9.87 -18.45 -3.14
C PRO A 190 9.89 -16.93 -3.38
N ALA A 191 10.95 -16.23 -2.96
CA ALA A 191 11.09 -14.80 -3.17
C ALA A 191 11.28 -14.45 -4.67
N LEU A 192 12.03 -15.28 -5.41
CA LEU A 192 12.18 -15.13 -6.86
C LEU A 192 10.88 -15.44 -7.63
N ALA A 193 10.11 -16.43 -7.18
CA ALA A 193 8.79 -16.72 -7.74
C ALA A 193 7.86 -15.49 -7.57
N TRP A 194 7.85 -14.89 -6.38
CA TRP A 194 7.10 -13.66 -6.12
C TRP A 194 7.55 -12.50 -7.03
N CYS A 195 8.86 -12.35 -7.28
CA CYS A 195 9.38 -11.38 -8.23
C CYS A 195 8.88 -11.64 -9.66
N ALA A 196 8.88 -12.90 -10.10
CA ALA A 196 8.40 -13.29 -11.42
C ALA A 196 6.91 -12.98 -11.61
N GLU A 197 6.08 -13.29 -10.61
CA GLU A 197 4.64 -12.99 -10.62
C GLU A 197 4.36 -11.49 -10.70
N ASN A 198 5.19 -10.66 -10.05
CA ASN A 198 4.99 -9.22 -9.95
C ASN A 198 5.90 -8.40 -10.87
N LYS A 199 6.63 -9.04 -11.80
CA LYS A 199 7.67 -8.44 -12.64
C LYS A 199 7.28 -7.11 -13.28
N SER A 200 6.11 -7.04 -13.90
CA SER A 200 5.63 -5.81 -14.57
C SER A 200 5.39 -4.65 -13.59
N ARG A 201 4.92 -4.93 -12.38
CA ARG A 201 4.68 -3.93 -11.33
C ARG A 201 5.99 -3.50 -10.69
N LEU A 202 6.88 -4.45 -10.38
CA LEU A 202 8.21 -4.19 -9.83
C LEU A 202 9.07 -3.35 -10.79
N LYS A 203 8.98 -3.59 -12.10
CA LYS A 203 9.65 -2.76 -13.12
C LYS A 203 9.14 -1.32 -13.11
N LYS A 204 7.82 -1.10 -12.96
CA LYS A 204 7.25 0.26 -12.83
C LYS A 204 7.72 0.96 -11.57
N LEU A 205 7.89 0.22 -10.48
CA LEU A 205 8.43 0.72 -9.20
C LEU A 205 9.95 0.88 -9.20
N LYS A 206 10.64 0.47 -10.28
CA LYS A 206 12.12 0.45 -10.39
C LYS A 206 12.77 -0.31 -9.23
N SER A 207 12.14 -1.40 -8.80
CA SER A 207 12.62 -2.23 -7.70
C SER A 207 13.96 -2.88 -8.03
N LYS A 208 14.87 -2.90 -7.04
CA LYS A 208 16.17 -3.59 -7.12
C LYS A 208 16.15 -4.96 -6.41
N PHE A 209 15.00 -5.37 -5.89
CA PHE A 209 14.90 -6.54 -5.02
C PHE A 209 15.24 -7.85 -5.75
N GLU A 210 14.76 -8.03 -6.98
CA GLU A 210 15.12 -9.21 -7.79
C GLU A 210 16.64 -9.30 -7.99
N PHE A 211 17.30 -8.17 -8.26
CA PHE A 211 18.75 -8.13 -8.40
C PHE A 211 19.46 -8.54 -7.09
N GLN A 212 19.02 -8.04 -5.94
CA GLN A 212 19.59 -8.40 -4.64
C GLN A 212 19.42 -9.90 -4.32
N LEU A 213 18.27 -10.50 -4.65
CA LEU A 213 18.05 -11.95 -4.48
C LEU A 213 18.97 -12.77 -5.38
N ARG A 214 19.13 -12.38 -6.65
CA ARG A 214 20.04 -13.05 -7.59
C ARG A 214 21.50 -12.94 -7.15
N LEU A 215 21.85 -11.81 -6.53
CA LEU A 215 23.18 -11.60 -5.95
C LEU A 215 23.41 -12.53 -4.75
N GLN A 216 22.41 -12.68 -3.87
CA GLN A 216 22.49 -13.60 -2.75
C GLN A 216 22.63 -15.05 -3.23
N GLU A 217 21.86 -15.47 -4.24
CA GLU A 217 21.95 -16.83 -4.79
C GLU A 217 23.34 -17.11 -5.38
N TYR A 218 23.94 -16.12 -6.03
CA TYR A 218 25.33 -16.19 -6.46
C TYR A 218 26.29 -16.35 -5.28
N ILE A 219 26.15 -15.54 -4.22
CA ILE A 219 26.99 -15.61 -3.02
C ILE A 219 26.91 -17.00 -2.38
N GLU A 220 25.73 -17.60 -2.32
CA GLU A 220 25.55 -18.97 -1.80
C GLU A 220 26.22 -20.03 -2.69
N LEU A 221 26.21 -19.89 -4.02
CA LEU A 221 26.98 -20.76 -4.92
C LEU A 221 28.49 -20.65 -4.68
N VAL A 222 28.98 -19.43 -4.43
CA VAL A 222 30.39 -19.20 -4.05
C VAL A 222 30.70 -19.81 -2.69
N ARG A 223 29.78 -19.67 -1.72
CA ARG A 223 29.90 -20.29 -0.39
C ARG A 223 29.97 -21.81 -0.48
N ALA A 224 29.24 -22.43 -1.40
CA ALA A 224 29.28 -23.87 -1.68
C ALA A 224 30.48 -24.35 -2.51
N GLU A 225 31.46 -23.47 -2.82
CA GLU A 225 32.66 -23.79 -3.62
C GLU A 225 32.37 -24.23 -5.06
N ASN A 226 31.14 -24.01 -5.54
CA ASN A 226 30.76 -24.27 -6.91
C ASN A 226 31.08 -23.06 -7.81
N HIS A 227 32.37 -22.76 -7.98
CA HIS A 227 32.83 -21.59 -8.71
C HIS A 227 32.37 -21.59 -10.19
N MET A 228 32.41 -22.75 -10.84
CA MET A 228 31.98 -22.90 -12.23
C MET A 228 30.47 -22.66 -12.37
N GLY A 229 29.66 -23.19 -11.44
CA GLY A 229 28.22 -22.93 -11.37
C GLY A 229 27.90 -21.46 -11.12
N ALA A 230 28.63 -20.81 -10.20
CA ALA A 230 28.47 -19.39 -9.91
C ALA A 230 28.77 -18.51 -11.15
N ILE A 231 29.84 -18.79 -11.90
CA ILE A 231 30.18 -18.05 -13.12
C ILE A 231 29.10 -18.24 -14.19
N ALA A 232 28.65 -19.47 -14.41
CA ALA A 232 27.57 -19.76 -15.37
C ALA A 232 26.26 -19.04 -14.97
N TYR A 233 25.94 -19.07 -13.67
CA TYR A 233 24.77 -18.39 -13.11
C TYR A 233 24.85 -16.87 -13.31
N ALA A 234 25.99 -16.25 -13.00
CA ALA A 234 26.19 -14.81 -13.15
C ALA A 234 26.02 -14.36 -14.61
N ARG A 235 26.58 -15.12 -15.56
CA ARG A 235 26.41 -14.84 -17.00
C ARG A 235 24.95 -14.91 -17.43
N LYS A 236 24.15 -15.80 -16.85
CA LYS A 236 22.75 -16.00 -17.22
C LYS A 236 21.81 -14.96 -16.60
N TYR A 237 21.94 -14.72 -15.29
CA TYR A 237 20.94 -13.94 -14.53
C TYR A 237 21.42 -12.54 -14.14
N LEU A 238 22.72 -12.33 -13.97
CA LEU A 238 23.28 -11.04 -13.55
C LEU A 238 23.71 -10.17 -14.75
N ALA A 239 24.06 -10.76 -15.90
CA ALA A 239 24.47 -10.00 -17.09
C ALA A 239 23.51 -8.86 -17.51
N PRO A 240 22.17 -9.01 -17.48
CA PRO A 240 21.25 -7.92 -17.82
C PRO A 240 21.34 -6.69 -16.90
N TRP A 241 21.86 -6.87 -15.68
CA TRP A 241 21.97 -5.83 -14.67
C TRP A 241 23.36 -5.17 -14.65
N ALA A 242 24.32 -5.68 -15.44
CA ALA A 242 25.73 -5.27 -15.38
C ALA A 242 25.94 -3.81 -15.80
N ALA A 243 25.12 -3.30 -16.72
CA ALA A 243 25.16 -1.90 -17.14
C ALA A 243 24.65 -0.94 -16.04
N MET A 244 23.79 -1.42 -15.12
CA MET A 244 23.17 -0.59 -14.09
C MET A 244 23.87 -0.69 -12.73
N HIS A 245 24.55 -1.82 -12.44
CA HIS A 245 25.09 -2.14 -11.11
C HIS A 245 26.56 -2.58 -11.14
N THR A 246 27.39 -1.93 -11.97
CA THR A 246 28.76 -2.39 -12.26
C THR A 246 29.66 -2.46 -11.02
N LYS A 247 29.60 -1.48 -10.11
CA LYS A 247 30.43 -1.45 -8.89
C LYS A 247 30.07 -2.56 -7.90
N GLU A 248 28.77 -2.75 -7.68
CA GLU A 248 28.23 -3.77 -6.77
C GLU A 248 28.53 -5.19 -7.29
N MET A 249 28.43 -5.39 -8.60
CA MET A 249 28.82 -6.66 -9.24
C MET A 249 30.32 -6.92 -9.19
N GLN A 250 31.17 -5.90 -9.40
CA GLN A 250 32.62 -6.08 -9.33
C GLN A 250 33.05 -6.55 -7.93
N GLN A 251 32.46 -5.97 -6.88
CA GLN A 251 32.71 -6.38 -5.51
C GLN A 251 32.25 -7.82 -5.26
N VAL A 252 31.06 -8.20 -5.73
CA VAL A 252 30.57 -9.57 -5.52
C VAL A 252 31.29 -10.59 -6.41
N PHE A 253 31.68 -10.27 -7.64
CA PHE A 253 32.47 -11.20 -8.47
C PHE A 253 33.88 -11.40 -7.93
N ALA A 254 34.44 -10.37 -7.28
CA ALA A 254 35.71 -10.50 -6.58
C ALA A 254 35.64 -11.55 -5.44
N THR A 255 34.48 -11.82 -4.84
CA THR A 255 34.36 -12.83 -3.77
C THR A 255 34.68 -14.25 -4.23
N VAL A 256 34.55 -14.56 -5.53
CA VAL A 256 35.02 -15.84 -6.09
C VAL A 256 36.53 -15.99 -6.00
N ALA A 257 37.27 -14.90 -6.21
CA ALA A 257 38.73 -14.90 -6.20
C ALA A 257 39.32 -14.79 -4.78
N PHE A 258 38.62 -14.11 -3.86
CA PHE A 258 39.14 -13.75 -2.54
C PHE A 258 38.63 -14.60 -1.37
N LYS A 259 37.93 -15.72 -1.62
CA LYS A 259 37.36 -16.58 -0.55
C LYS A 259 38.40 -17.15 0.44
N GLY A 260 39.69 -17.01 0.17
CA GLY A 260 40.80 -17.40 1.05
C GLY A 260 41.45 -16.28 1.87
N ILE A 261 40.98 -15.02 1.82
CA ILE A 261 41.59 -13.92 2.58
C ILE A 261 40.62 -13.45 3.69
N PRO A 262 40.72 -13.98 4.92
CA PRO A 262 39.83 -13.65 6.03
C PRO A 262 39.93 -12.19 6.53
N GLU A 263 40.82 -11.38 5.97
CA GLU A 263 41.13 -10.02 6.46
C GLU A 263 40.42 -8.88 5.70
N CYS A 264 39.72 -9.16 4.60
CA CYS A 264 39.04 -8.09 3.85
C CYS A 264 37.60 -7.87 4.39
N SER A 265 37.45 -6.88 5.27
CA SER A 265 36.19 -6.50 5.92
C SER A 265 35.02 -6.26 4.94
N VAL A 266 35.33 -5.81 3.72
CA VAL A 266 34.34 -5.50 2.67
C VAL A 266 33.62 -6.75 2.17
N TYR A 267 34.30 -7.89 2.05
CA TYR A 267 33.71 -9.12 1.53
C TYR A 267 33.01 -9.95 2.61
N LYS A 268 33.49 -9.86 3.86
CA LYS A 268 32.90 -10.57 5.01
C LYS A 268 31.43 -10.21 5.22
N ALA A 269 31.07 -8.94 5.05
CA ALA A 269 29.71 -8.45 5.22
C ALA A 269 28.69 -9.17 4.32
N PHE A 270 29.06 -9.55 3.09
CA PHE A 270 28.17 -10.27 2.17
C PHE A 270 27.86 -11.71 2.61
N PHE A 271 28.74 -12.31 3.43
CA PHE A 271 28.54 -13.66 3.95
C PHE A 271 27.95 -13.68 5.37
N GLU A 272 27.61 -12.52 5.95
CA GLU A 272 27.00 -12.48 7.28
C GLU A 272 25.53 -12.93 7.23
N PRO A 273 25.04 -13.67 8.24
CA PRO A 273 23.62 -14.05 8.32
C PRO A 273 22.67 -12.84 8.31
N LYS A 274 23.12 -11.68 8.80
CA LYS A 274 22.38 -10.41 8.81
C LYS A 274 21.92 -9.97 7.41
N GLN A 275 22.57 -10.46 6.35
CA GLN A 275 22.15 -10.17 4.99
C GLN A 275 20.75 -10.73 4.68
N TRP A 276 20.38 -11.87 5.29
CA TRP A 276 19.04 -12.43 5.17
C TRP A 276 17.99 -11.58 5.87
N ASP A 277 18.29 -11.05 7.06
CA ASP A 277 17.41 -10.09 7.76
C ASP A 277 17.18 -8.83 6.91
N TYR A 278 18.24 -8.34 6.25
CA TYR A 278 18.13 -7.23 5.31
C TYR A 278 17.24 -7.57 4.11
N LEU A 279 17.36 -8.75 3.52
CA LEU A 279 16.50 -9.19 2.42
C LEU A 279 15.04 -9.33 2.84
N VAL A 280 14.78 -9.83 4.06
CA VAL A 280 13.43 -9.88 4.63
C VAL A 280 12.85 -8.48 4.78
N GLU A 281 13.62 -7.52 5.29
CA GLU A 281 13.17 -6.14 5.46
C GLU A 281 12.94 -5.44 4.09
N GLN A 282 13.85 -5.65 3.12
CA GLN A 282 13.65 -5.19 1.75
C GLN A 282 12.39 -5.79 1.13
N PHE A 283 12.13 -7.08 1.33
CA PHE A 283 10.90 -7.73 0.88
C PHE A 283 9.66 -7.06 1.49
N LYS A 284 9.64 -6.83 2.81
CA LYS A 284 8.53 -6.17 3.51
C LYS A 284 8.26 -4.78 2.93
N GLN A 285 9.31 -4.00 2.65
CA GLN A 285 9.18 -2.67 2.05
C GLN A 285 8.63 -2.73 0.63
N GLU A 286 9.16 -3.63 -0.21
CA GLU A 286 8.70 -3.80 -1.59
C GLU A 286 7.27 -4.34 -1.66
N PHE A 287 6.91 -5.25 -0.76
CA PHE A 287 5.55 -5.74 -0.57
C PHE A 287 4.60 -4.58 -0.24
N CYS A 288 4.95 -3.72 0.72
CA CYS A 288 4.15 -2.54 1.05
C CYS A 288 3.99 -1.59 -0.15
N ARG A 289 5.10 -1.28 -0.85
CA ARG A 289 5.08 -0.44 -2.07
C ARG A 289 4.21 -1.03 -3.17
N LEU A 290 4.29 -2.34 -3.37
CA LEU A 290 3.57 -3.06 -4.42
C LEU A 290 2.05 -2.91 -4.26
N TYR A 291 1.54 -3.09 -3.04
CA TYR A 291 0.12 -2.93 -2.72
C TYR A 291 -0.27 -1.47 -2.42
N GLY A 292 0.70 -0.54 -2.44
CA GLY A 292 0.46 0.88 -2.18
C GLY A 292 0.07 1.17 -0.73
N MET A 293 0.57 0.35 0.19
CA MET A 293 0.50 0.55 1.63
C MET A 293 1.58 1.51 2.09
N ASN A 294 1.37 2.11 3.26
CA ASN A 294 2.42 2.87 3.92
C ASN A 294 3.54 1.90 4.37
N PRO A 295 4.83 2.20 4.12
CA PRO A 295 5.93 1.41 4.68
C PRO A 295 5.92 1.44 6.21
N GLU A 296 5.58 2.58 6.83
CA GLU A 296 5.42 2.67 8.28
C GLU A 296 3.99 2.24 8.68
N PRO A 297 3.83 1.34 9.67
CA PRO A 297 2.51 0.95 10.16
C PRO A 297 1.70 2.14 10.64
N LEU A 298 0.40 2.19 10.32
CA LEU A 298 -0.47 3.30 10.71
C LEU A 298 -0.51 3.51 12.22
N LEU A 299 -0.40 2.44 13.02
CA LEU A 299 -0.33 2.53 14.48
C LEU A 299 0.80 3.45 14.94
N ASN A 300 1.99 3.34 14.34
CA ASN A 300 3.15 4.18 14.69
C ASN A 300 2.88 5.64 14.37
N ILE A 301 2.30 5.92 13.20
CA ILE A 301 1.98 7.27 12.74
C ILE A 301 0.96 7.93 13.67
N PHE A 302 -0.13 7.21 13.99
CA PHE A 302 -1.15 7.72 14.91
C PHE A 302 -0.60 7.90 16.32
N LEU A 303 0.25 6.99 16.79
CA LEU A 303 0.90 7.11 18.10
C LEU A 303 1.83 8.33 18.15
N GLN A 304 2.67 8.53 17.13
CA GLN A 304 3.56 9.70 17.03
C GLN A 304 2.77 11.00 16.99
N ALA A 305 1.68 11.06 16.21
CA ALA A 305 0.80 12.21 16.14
C ALA A 305 0.11 12.47 17.49
N GLY A 306 -0.41 11.43 18.14
CA GLY A 306 -1.04 11.50 19.45
C GLY A 306 -0.07 12.00 20.53
N LEU A 307 1.12 11.41 20.61
CA LEU A 307 2.17 11.85 21.54
C LEU A 307 2.59 13.30 21.29
N SER A 308 2.68 13.72 20.03
CA SER A 308 3.00 15.11 19.68
C SER A 308 1.92 16.08 20.16
N SER A 309 0.64 15.70 20.01
CA SER A 309 -0.49 16.52 20.49
C SER A 309 -0.53 16.66 22.01
N LEU A 310 -0.13 15.60 22.74
CA LEU A 310 -0.06 15.61 24.21
C LEU A 310 1.13 16.43 24.73
N LYS A 311 2.21 16.53 23.95
CA LYS A 311 3.43 17.26 24.33
C LYS A 311 3.29 18.78 24.19
N THR A 312 2.30 19.27 23.44
CA THR A 312 2.05 20.71 23.29
C THR A 312 1.13 21.25 24.38
N PRO A 313 1.57 22.19 25.24
CA PRO A 313 0.79 22.68 26.39
C PRO A 313 -0.41 23.60 26.06
N TYR A 314 -0.71 23.86 24.78
CA TYR A 314 -1.81 24.73 24.37
C TYR A 314 -2.62 24.18 23.19
N PRO A 315 -3.73 23.46 23.45
CA PRO A 315 -4.67 23.02 22.40
C PRO A 315 -5.36 24.19 21.67
N LEU A 316 -5.36 25.39 22.26
CA LEU A 316 -6.10 26.56 21.76
C LEU A 316 -5.37 27.39 20.69
N LEU A 317 -4.03 27.36 20.63
CA LEU A 317 -3.27 28.19 19.68
C LEU A 317 -3.34 27.67 18.23
N VAL A 318 -3.45 26.36 18.04
CA VAL A 318 -3.60 25.75 16.70
C VAL A 318 -4.97 26.07 16.10
N ASN A 319 -6.01 26.14 16.93
CA ASN A 319 -7.36 26.47 16.48
C ASN A 319 -7.48 27.94 16.03
N LEU A 320 -6.73 28.87 16.65
CA LEU A 320 -6.66 30.27 16.22
C LEU A 320 -5.89 30.46 14.90
N LEU A 321 -4.88 29.63 14.64
CA LEU A 321 -4.10 29.64 13.40
C LEU A 321 -4.86 29.05 12.20
N LEU A 322 -5.70 28.03 12.43
CA LEU A 322 -6.46 27.38 11.35
C LEU A 322 -7.75 28.11 10.97
N THR A 323 -8.34 28.90 11.88
CA THR A 323 -9.60 29.60 11.63
C THR A 323 -9.45 30.99 11.01
N SER A 324 -8.23 31.53 10.87
CA SER A 324 -8.00 32.93 10.49
C SER A 324 -7.37 33.18 9.11
N LEU A 325 -7.13 32.17 8.26
CA LEU A 325 -6.53 32.40 6.94
C LEU A 325 -7.43 31.97 5.76
N PRO A 326 -8.08 32.91 5.06
CA PRO A 326 -8.45 32.69 3.67
C PRO A 326 -7.17 32.64 2.81
N LEU A 327 -7.10 31.63 1.93
CA LEU A 327 -5.98 31.42 1.00
C LEU A 327 -5.88 32.57 0.00
N SER A 328 -4.96 33.51 0.24
CA SER A 328 -4.50 34.47 -0.77
C SER A 328 -2.96 34.58 -0.78
N HIS A 329 -2.43 35.06 -1.89
CA HIS A 329 -1.02 34.96 -2.34
C HIS A 329 0.05 35.68 -1.49
N THR A 330 -0.25 36.13 -0.27
CA THR A 330 0.66 36.92 0.60
C THR A 330 1.23 36.14 1.81
N GLN A 331 1.13 34.81 1.81
CA GLN A 331 1.46 33.98 2.98
C GLN A 331 2.93 33.95 3.49
N PRO A 332 4.00 34.13 2.69
CA PRO A 332 5.37 34.00 3.21
C PRO A 332 5.70 35.04 4.30
N VAL A 333 5.21 36.28 4.13
CA VAL A 333 5.56 37.41 5.01
C VAL A 333 4.76 37.41 6.31
N LEU A 334 3.51 36.92 6.26
CA LEU A 334 2.66 36.81 7.45
C LEU A 334 3.13 35.67 8.36
N PHE A 335 3.59 34.55 7.78
CA PHE A 335 4.10 33.41 8.54
C PHE A 335 5.40 33.74 9.27
N ASP A 336 6.32 34.50 8.64
CA ASP A 336 7.55 34.96 9.29
C ASP A 336 7.26 35.93 10.45
N THR A 337 6.30 36.84 10.29
CA THR A 337 5.91 37.80 11.34
C THR A 337 5.26 37.10 12.55
N ILE A 338 4.44 36.08 12.29
CA ILE A 338 3.82 35.25 13.34
C ILE A 338 4.90 34.40 14.05
N CYS A 339 5.84 33.81 13.31
CA CYS A 339 6.92 33.03 13.88
C CYS A 339 7.81 33.86 14.82
N VAL A 340 8.16 35.09 14.43
CA VAL A 340 8.93 36.02 15.28
C VAL A 340 8.16 36.39 16.55
N THR A 341 6.84 36.49 16.47
CA THR A 341 5.99 36.82 17.62
C THR A 341 5.86 35.63 18.58
N VAL A 342 5.67 34.41 18.08
CA VAL A 342 5.57 33.20 18.91
C VAL A 342 6.90 32.85 19.59
N VAL A 343 8.03 33.05 18.92
CA VAL A 343 9.37 32.84 19.51
C VAL A 343 9.61 33.71 20.75
N LYS A 344 9.01 34.91 20.83
CA LYS A 344 9.11 35.78 22.01
C LYS A 344 8.41 35.21 23.25
N TYR A 345 7.40 34.35 23.08
CA TYR A 345 6.64 33.74 24.18
C TYR A 345 7.17 32.36 24.62
N LEU A 346 8.16 31.80 23.92
CA LEU A 346 8.78 30.52 24.28
C LEU A 346 9.85 30.72 25.37
N ARG A 347 9.74 29.95 26.45
CA ARG A 347 10.49 30.20 27.69
C ARG A 347 11.87 29.55 27.71
N THR A 348 12.11 28.50 26.91
CA THR A 348 13.39 27.79 26.87
C THR A 348 14.05 27.81 25.49
N GLU A 349 15.39 27.77 25.47
CA GLU A 349 16.19 27.80 24.24
C GLU A 349 15.93 26.58 23.33
N ASN A 350 15.63 25.43 23.94
CA ASN A 350 15.29 24.21 23.20
C ASN A 350 13.91 24.29 22.53
N GLU A 351 12.91 24.90 23.17
CA GLU A 351 11.59 25.13 22.55
C GLU A 351 11.70 26.10 21.38
N ARG A 352 12.52 27.14 21.50
CA ARG A 352 12.79 28.09 20.39
C ARG A 352 13.44 27.39 19.20
N ARG A 353 14.47 26.56 19.45
CA ARG A 353 15.14 25.78 18.39
C ARG A 353 14.19 24.79 17.72
N TRP A 354 13.36 24.10 18.49
CA TRP A 354 12.41 23.14 17.96
C TRP A 354 11.32 23.82 17.12
N PHE A 355 10.78 24.94 17.62
CA PHE A 355 9.77 25.73 16.89
C PHE A 355 10.33 26.37 15.61
N LEU A 356 11.56 26.88 15.63
CA LEU A 356 12.24 27.39 14.44
C LEU A 356 12.50 26.29 13.41
N SER A 357 12.82 25.08 13.86
CA SER A 357 13.01 23.92 12.97
C SER A 357 11.68 23.49 12.33
N LEU A 358 10.61 23.44 13.12
CA LEU A 358 9.27 23.12 12.63
C LEU A 358 8.73 24.20 11.68
N SER A 359 8.95 25.47 12.00
CA SER A 359 8.61 26.61 11.14
C SER A 359 9.33 26.51 9.80
N ARG A 360 10.65 26.23 9.80
CA ARG A 360 11.41 26.00 8.55
C ARG A 360 10.88 24.81 7.76
N MET A 361 10.52 23.71 8.42
CA MET A 361 9.94 22.54 7.77
C MET A 361 8.59 22.85 7.12
N ILE A 362 7.71 23.57 7.83
CA ILE A 362 6.39 23.99 7.32
C ILE A 362 6.55 24.99 6.16
N SER A 363 7.45 25.97 6.27
CA SER A 363 7.77 26.89 5.18
C SER A 363 8.32 26.15 3.96
N TYR A 364 9.14 25.11 4.16
CA TYR A 364 9.65 24.28 3.07
C TYR A 364 8.56 23.45 2.40
N ILE A 365 7.63 22.89 3.18
CA ILE A 365 6.47 22.14 2.67
C ILE A 365 5.51 23.06 1.90
N LEU A 366 5.23 24.25 2.43
CA LEU A 366 4.40 25.26 1.75
C LEU A 366 5.08 25.76 0.47
N TRP A 367 6.38 26.04 0.52
CA TRP A 367 7.15 26.40 -0.66
C TRP A 367 7.16 25.28 -1.71
N TRP A 368 7.32 24.02 -1.30
CA TRP A 368 7.23 22.85 -2.17
C TRP A 368 5.82 22.65 -2.76
N GLN A 369 4.76 22.90 -1.99
CA GLN A 369 3.37 22.85 -2.48
C GLN A 369 3.05 23.98 -3.45
N ILE A 370 3.61 25.18 -3.26
CA ILE A 370 3.45 26.32 -4.17
C ILE A 370 4.23 26.06 -5.46
N THR A 371 5.49 25.64 -5.36
CA THR A 371 6.36 25.36 -6.53
C THR A 371 5.90 24.14 -7.33
N SER A 372 5.41 23.08 -6.68
CA SER A 372 4.82 21.93 -7.39
C SER A 372 3.50 22.27 -8.09
N LYS A 373 2.69 23.19 -7.55
CA LYS A 373 1.49 23.72 -8.23
C LYS A 373 1.84 24.61 -9.43
N THR A 374 2.93 25.38 -9.37
CA THR A 374 3.39 26.18 -10.51
C THR A 374 3.99 25.28 -11.61
N GLU A 375 4.80 24.27 -11.27
CA GLU A 375 5.30 23.28 -12.24
C GLU A 375 4.17 22.45 -12.88
N SER A 376 3.10 22.14 -12.14
CA SER A 376 1.94 21.42 -12.68
C SER A 376 1.03 22.30 -13.55
N LYS A 377 1.07 23.63 -13.39
CA LYS A 377 0.41 24.60 -14.30
C LYS A 377 1.27 24.86 -15.54
N GLU A 378 2.59 24.91 -15.41
CA GLU A 378 3.52 25.11 -16.51
C GLU A 378 3.60 23.88 -17.43
N LYS A 379 3.57 22.67 -16.87
CA LYS A 379 3.44 21.41 -17.65
C LYS A 379 2.09 21.29 -18.37
N ARG A 380 0.99 21.71 -17.75
CA ARG A 380 -0.33 21.77 -18.42
C ARG A 380 -0.41 22.87 -19.49
N GLY A 381 0.28 24.00 -19.30
CA GLY A 381 0.40 25.06 -20.31
C GLY A 381 1.27 24.66 -21.51
N PHE A 382 2.23 23.75 -21.32
CA PHE A 382 3.04 23.18 -22.39
C PHE A 382 2.31 22.06 -23.17
N GLU A 383 1.57 21.17 -22.49
CA GLU A 383 0.74 20.16 -23.17
C GLU A 383 -0.39 20.80 -23.99
N PHE A 384 -1.06 21.85 -23.48
CA PHE A 384 -2.10 22.55 -24.24
C PHE A 384 -1.57 23.33 -25.46
N LYS A 385 -0.28 23.66 -25.51
CA LYS A 385 0.34 24.36 -26.66
C LYS A 385 0.86 23.42 -27.76
N LEU A 386 1.10 22.15 -27.45
CA LEU A 386 1.59 21.17 -28.42
C LEU A 386 0.46 20.57 -29.28
N ASP A 387 -0.75 20.43 -28.74
CA ASP A 387 -1.91 19.92 -29.49
C ASP A 387 -2.47 20.94 -30.51
N HIS A 388 -2.11 22.23 -30.38
CA HIS A 388 -2.55 23.26 -31.33
C HIS A 388 -1.59 23.47 -32.51
N PHE A 389 -0.43 22.82 -32.51
CA PHE A 389 0.60 22.93 -33.57
C PHE A 389 0.71 21.70 -34.49
N SER A 390 -0.19 20.72 -34.36
CA SER A 390 -0.22 19.50 -35.19
C SER A 390 -1.42 19.41 -36.14
N SER A 391 -2.15 20.53 -36.36
CA SER A 391 -3.32 20.62 -37.26
C SER A 391 -3.30 21.86 -38.18
N LEU A 392 -2.13 22.35 -38.53
CA LEU A 392 -1.85 23.30 -39.63
C LEU A 392 -0.50 22.89 -40.24
#